data_AF-A0A9X4JEQ6-F1
#
_entry.id   AF-A0A9X4JEQ6-F1
#
_cell.length_a   1.000
_cell.length_b   1.000
_cell.length_c   1.000
_cell.angle_alpha   90.00
_cell.angle_beta   90.00
_cell.angle_gamma   90.00
#
_symmetry.space_group_name_H-M   'P 1'
#
loop_
_entity.id
_entity.type
_entity.pdbx_description
1 polymer ?
#
loop_
_entity_poly.entity_id
_entity_poly.type
_entity_poly.pdbx_seq_one_letter_code
_entity_poly.pdbx_strand_id
1 'polypeptide(L)'
;MMTNAQNSGATQWFRHARQLENTQLRQLAQSGKLVMRISHLVHMLQCERGASNIWLCSQGTLYEREVRASRALVDEECRQLHILFQHIMPVAGSALCHRIAGTVWCLDQLTTLRESVSGQTIDAQQAMEQYSRTLRHLLGIVPQLNDSIDYPHVAGGLVALYSFMQGKELVGQERALGAIGFTQGEFNPQMRQELVDRIDGQQPCFDTFISLASPVLVQHFRQQCEASGAIEQLRRQACTRQPQLDNGEHALRWFTLQTQRLEQLRHLEEMLITELLNAVARRLAEETYALPLDNWLDDRADEPLSLRRDKQLLWVVRQQARQLEQMSAQLASLQDALEERKVIDKAKSILMNYQQVSEEQAWQLLRKMAMDKNQRMVDIARALLTVKSLMQG
;
A
#
# COMPACT_ATOMS: atom_id res chain seq x y z
N MET A 1 49.97 -24.12 -27.33
CA MET A 1 50.27 -23.60 -25.97
C MET A 1 49.06 -22.80 -25.48
N MET A 2 48.01 -23.49 -25.03
CA MET A 2 46.72 -22.93 -24.60
C MET A 2 46.54 -23.05 -23.07
N THR A 3 47.35 -22.37 -22.26
CA THR A 3 47.31 -22.56 -20.79
C THR A 3 47.55 -21.29 -19.97
N ASN A 4 47.20 -20.08 -20.44
CA ASN A 4 47.31 -18.86 -19.61
C ASN A 4 46.06 -17.96 -19.57
N ALA A 5 45.00 -18.23 -20.37
CA ALA A 5 43.80 -17.37 -20.39
C ALA A 5 42.81 -17.67 -19.24
N GLN A 6 42.88 -18.84 -18.60
CA GLN A 6 41.92 -19.26 -17.56
C GLN A 6 42.22 -18.72 -16.14
N ASN A 7 43.33 -18.01 -15.95
CA ASN A 7 43.87 -17.63 -14.64
C ASN A 7 44.21 -16.12 -14.52
N SER A 8 43.56 -15.25 -15.31
CA SER A 8 43.71 -13.80 -15.13
C SER A 8 42.95 -13.33 -13.88
N GLY A 9 43.46 -12.32 -13.16
CA GLY A 9 42.76 -11.72 -12.02
C GLY A 9 41.36 -11.21 -12.38
N ALA A 10 41.16 -10.74 -13.61
CA ALA A 10 39.85 -10.34 -14.13
C ALA A 10 38.84 -11.51 -14.12
N THR A 11 39.24 -12.70 -14.60
CA THR A 11 38.38 -13.90 -14.54
C THR A 11 37.96 -14.28 -13.12
N GLN A 12 38.80 -14.03 -12.11
CA GLN A 12 38.44 -14.28 -10.70
C GLN A 12 37.41 -13.27 -10.20
N TRP A 13 37.57 -11.98 -10.50
CA TRP A 13 36.59 -10.94 -10.17
C TRP A 13 35.24 -11.17 -10.86
N PHE A 14 35.22 -11.60 -12.13
CA PHE A 14 33.97 -11.96 -12.82
C PHE A 14 33.27 -13.17 -12.19
N ARG A 15 34.03 -14.23 -11.84
CA ARG A 15 33.44 -15.37 -11.12
C ARG A 15 32.88 -14.94 -9.76
N HIS A 16 33.57 -14.05 -9.07
CA HIS A 16 33.13 -13.53 -7.78
C HIS A 16 31.86 -12.67 -7.91
N ALA A 17 31.82 -11.73 -8.84
CA ALA A 17 30.62 -10.95 -9.17
C ALA A 17 29.42 -11.87 -9.48
N ARG A 18 29.64 -12.92 -10.26
CA ARG A 18 28.59 -13.91 -10.61
C ARG A 18 28.16 -14.80 -9.44
N GLN A 19 29.06 -15.12 -8.52
CA GLN A 19 28.71 -15.79 -7.26
C GLN A 19 27.85 -14.88 -6.37
N LEU A 20 28.16 -13.58 -6.32
CA LEU A 20 27.34 -12.59 -5.62
C LEU A 20 25.94 -12.49 -6.26
N GLU A 21 25.84 -12.38 -7.59
CA GLU A 21 24.57 -12.35 -8.33
C GLU A 21 23.71 -13.59 -8.05
N ASN A 22 24.29 -14.80 -8.10
CA ASN A 22 23.57 -16.03 -7.79
C ASN A 22 23.11 -16.11 -6.33
N THR A 23 23.91 -15.57 -5.40
CA THR A 23 23.54 -15.49 -3.98
C THR A 23 22.37 -14.52 -3.80
N GLN A 24 22.42 -13.37 -4.46
CA GLN A 24 21.33 -12.38 -4.48
C GLN A 24 20.05 -12.93 -5.11
N LEU A 25 20.13 -13.70 -6.20
CA LEU A 25 18.96 -14.33 -6.82
C LEU A 25 18.31 -15.39 -5.92
N ARG A 26 19.10 -16.15 -5.15
CA ARG A 26 18.56 -17.08 -4.14
C ARG A 26 17.90 -16.34 -2.99
N GLN A 27 18.49 -15.23 -2.53
CA GLN A 27 17.86 -14.35 -1.54
C GLN A 27 16.56 -13.76 -2.08
N LEU A 28 16.52 -13.34 -3.35
CA LEU A 28 15.34 -12.82 -4.03
C LEU A 28 14.18 -13.83 -4.04
N ALA A 29 14.47 -15.11 -4.28
CA ALA A 29 13.48 -16.18 -4.22
C ALA A 29 12.88 -16.34 -2.82
N GLN A 30 13.70 -16.19 -1.78
CA GLN A 30 13.24 -16.20 -0.39
C GLN A 30 12.43 -14.94 -0.06
N SER A 31 12.86 -13.77 -0.54
CA SER A 31 12.12 -12.51 -0.43
C SER A 31 10.74 -12.61 -1.10
N GLY A 32 10.62 -13.27 -2.25
CA GLY A 32 9.34 -13.51 -2.92
C GLY A 32 8.36 -14.33 -2.07
N LYS A 33 8.84 -15.39 -1.41
CA LYS A 33 8.02 -16.17 -0.46
C LYS A 33 7.57 -15.34 0.74
N LEU A 34 8.47 -14.50 1.27
CA LEU A 34 8.14 -13.60 2.37
C LEU A 34 7.08 -12.58 1.96
N VAL A 35 7.23 -11.94 0.81
CA VAL A 35 6.28 -10.95 0.28
C VAL A 35 4.90 -11.57 0.06
N MET A 36 4.84 -12.78 -0.51
CA MET A 36 3.59 -13.54 -0.62
C MET A 36 2.95 -13.76 0.75
N ARG A 37 3.71 -14.19 1.76
CA ARG A 37 3.16 -14.40 3.11
C ARG A 37 2.71 -13.12 3.79
N ILE A 38 3.45 -12.03 3.63
CA ILE A 38 3.03 -10.71 4.11
C ILE A 38 1.70 -10.33 3.45
N SER A 39 1.56 -10.50 2.14
CA SER A 39 0.31 -10.22 1.41
C SER A 39 -0.87 -11.03 1.93
N HIS A 40 -0.69 -12.33 2.15
CA HIS A 40 -1.74 -13.20 2.71
C HIS A 40 -2.15 -12.76 4.11
N LEU A 41 -1.19 -12.51 5.00
CA LEU A 41 -1.49 -12.05 6.36
C LEU A 41 -2.16 -10.68 6.38
N VAL A 42 -1.69 -9.74 5.55
CA VAL A 42 -2.30 -8.42 5.37
C VAL A 42 -3.77 -8.58 4.96
N HIS A 43 -4.06 -9.44 3.99
CA HIS A 43 -5.44 -9.69 3.57
C HIS A 43 -6.29 -10.31 4.70
N MET A 44 -5.78 -11.31 5.41
CA MET A 44 -6.51 -11.92 6.54
C MET A 44 -6.78 -10.91 7.67
N LEU A 45 -5.82 -10.04 7.99
CA LEU A 45 -6.01 -8.95 8.96
C LEU A 45 -7.01 -7.91 8.46
N GLN A 46 -7.09 -7.64 7.15
CA GLN A 46 -8.13 -6.76 6.59
C GLN A 46 -9.52 -7.39 6.70
N CYS A 47 -9.63 -8.71 6.58
CA CYS A 47 -10.87 -9.45 6.81
C CYS A 47 -11.26 -9.41 8.30
N GLU A 48 -10.31 -9.68 9.20
CA GLU A 48 -10.53 -9.60 10.66
C GLU A 48 -10.93 -8.18 11.07
N ARG A 49 -10.23 -7.14 10.59
CA ARG A 49 -10.60 -5.74 10.81
C ARG A 49 -12.03 -5.46 10.35
N GLY A 50 -12.40 -5.91 9.15
CA GLY A 50 -13.75 -5.73 8.60
C GLY A 50 -14.83 -6.39 9.46
N ALA A 51 -14.62 -7.65 9.86
CA ALA A 51 -15.55 -8.40 10.70
C ALA A 51 -15.69 -7.77 12.09
N SER A 52 -14.56 -7.41 12.71
CA SER A 52 -14.53 -6.70 14.00
C SER A 52 -15.25 -5.35 13.93
N ASN A 53 -15.16 -4.65 12.80
CA ASN A 53 -15.86 -3.38 12.61
C ASN A 53 -17.38 -3.57 12.65
N ILE A 54 -17.90 -4.55 11.90
CA ILE A 54 -19.34 -4.85 11.87
C ILE A 54 -19.82 -5.34 13.23
N TRP A 55 -19.05 -6.22 13.88
CA TRP A 55 -19.32 -6.68 15.24
C TRP A 55 -19.53 -5.51 16.21
N LEU A 56 -18.58 -4.56 16.27
CA LEU A 56 -18.66 -3.39 17.15
C LEU A 56 -19.78 -2.43 16.74
N CYS A 57 -19.93 -2.13 15.45
CA CYS A 57 -20.99 -1.25 14.94
C CYS A 57 -22.40 -1.82 15.22
N SER A 58 -22.54 -3.15 15.22
CA SER A 58 -23.78 -3.85 15.53
C SER A 58 -23.99 -4.15 17.01
N GLN A 59 -23.12 -3.64 17.90
CA GLN A 59 -23.15 -3.91 19.35
C GLN A 59 -23.14 -5.41 19.70
N GLY A 60 -22.40 -6.21 18.92
CA GLY A 60 -22.27 -7.65 19.12
C GLY A 60 -23.42 -8.51 18.57
N THR A 61 -24.28 -7.97 17.70
CA THR A 61 -25.40 -8.74 17.13
C THR A 61 -25.07 -9.46 15.82
N LEU A 62 -24.11 -8.93 15.04
CA LEU A 62 -23.73 -9.46 13.73
C LEU A 62 -22.26 -9.87 13.69
N TYR A 63 -21.90 -10.79 12.79
CA TYR A 63 -20.52 -11.15 12.46
C TYR A 63 -19.70 -11.91 13.52
N GLU A 64 -20.33 -12.47 14.57
CA GLU A 64 -19.62 -13.25 15.61
C GLU A 64 -18.79 -14.41 15.01
N ARG A 65 -19.38 -15.13 14.04
CA ARG A 65 -18.76 -16.30 13.42
C ARG A 65 -17.59 -15.88 12.53
N GLU A 66 -17.76 -14.80 11.78
CA GLU A 66 -16.79 -14.22 10.87
C GLU A 66 -15.57 -13.67 11.65
N VAL A 67 -15.80 -13.03 12.80
CA VAL A 67 -14.72 -12.63 13.72
C VAL A 67 -13.94 -13.85 14.20
N ARG A 68 -14.62 -14.91 14.65
CA ARG A 68 -13.93 -16.13 15.11
C ARG A 68 -13.14 -16.81 13.99
N ALA A 69 -13.74 -16.93 12.80
CA ALA A 69 -13.11 -17.56 11.64
C ALA A 69 -11.90 -16.77 11.15
N SER A 70 -12.04 -15.45 11.01
CA SER A 70 -10.93 -14.57 10.56
C SER A 70 -9.76 -14.58 11.54
N ARG A 71 -10.01 -14.57 12.86
CA ARG A 71 -8.95 -14.69 13.88
C ARG A 71 -8.14 -15.98 13.72
N ALA A 72 -8.79 -17.11 13.52
CA ALA A 72 -8.12 -18.39 13.32
C ALA A 72 -7.24 -18.41 12.05
N LEU A 73 -7.70 -17.79 10.96
CA LEU A 73 -6.93 -17.66 9.73
C LEU A 73 -5.72 -16.74 9.91
N VAL A 74 -5.88 -15.62 10.63
CA VAL A 74 -4.77 -14.73 10.98
C VAL A 74 -3.74 -15.46 11.85
N ASP A 75 -4.18 -16.25 12.83
CA ASP A 75 -3.27 -17.01 13.71
C ASP A 75 -2.45 -18.03 12.93
N GLU A 76 -3.06 -18.72 11.95
CA GLU A 76 -2.33 -19.61 11.04
C GLU A 76 -1.22 -18.85 10.30
N GLU A 77 -1.58 -17.77 9.62
CA GLU A 77 -0.62 -17.00 8.81
C GLU A 77 0.47 -16.33 9.68
N CYS A 78 0.14 -15.90 10.90
CA CYS A 78 1.13 -15.41 11.87
C CYS A 78 2.17 -16.47 12.23
N ARG A 79 1.75 -17.73 12.47
CA ARG A 79 2.69 -18.83 12.74
C ARG A 79 3.60 -19.09 11.55
N GLN A 80 3.04 -19.12 10.34
CA GLN A 80 3.83 -19.33 9.11
C GLN A 80 4.82 -18.17 8.85
N LEU A 81 4.40 -16.93 9.08
CA LEU A 81 5.26 -15.76 8.93
C LEU A 81 6.40 -15.75 9.95
N HIS A 82 6.13 -16.12 11.21
CA HIS A 82 7.15 -16.19 12.25
C HIS A 82 8.27 -17.18 11.90
N ILE A 83 7.92 -18.35 11.33
CA ILE A 83 8.91 -19.33 10.85
C ILE A 83 9.80 -18.69 9.78
N LEU A 84 9.24 -17.93 8.83
CA LEU A 84 10.05 -17.26 7.80
C LEU A 84 10.95 -16.16 8.36
N PHE A 85 10.49 -15.40 9.35
CA PHE A 85 11.34 -14.39 10.01
C PHE A 85 12.56 -15.02 10.68
N GLN A 86 12.41 -16.18 11.33
CA GLN A 86 13.54 -16.91 11.93
C GLN A 86 14.58 -17.33 10.88
N HIS A 87 14.15 -17.72 9.67
CA HIS A 87 15.05 -18.10 8.58
C HIS A 87 15.79 -16.91 7.97
N ILE A 88 15.16 -15.73 7.93
CA ILE A 88 15.73 -14.51 7.32
C ILE A 88 16.60 -13.73 8.31
N MET A 89 16.36 -13.88 9.62
CA MET A 89 17.08 -13.17 10.67
C MET A 89 18.62 -13.18 10.56
N PRO A 90 19.30 -14.30 10.18
CA PRO A 90 20.76 -14.32 10.08
C PRO A 90 21.34 -13.48 8.93
N VAL A 91 20.54 -13.20 7.90
CA VAL A 91 20.96 -12.50 6.68
C VAL A 91 20.32 -11.11 6.55
N ALA A 92 19.46 -10.72 7.48
CA ALA A 92 18.76 -9.44 7.46
C ALA A 92 19.67 -8.28 7.87
N GLY A 93 19.65 -7.19 7.08
CA GLY A 93 20.28 -5.94 7.46
C GLY A 93 19.53 -5.24 8.61
N SER A 94 20.22 -4.31 9.29
CA SER A 94 19.67 -3.60 10.47
C SER A 94 18.30 -2.96 10.21
N ALA A 95 18.11 -2.29 9.07
CA ALA A 95 16.83 -1.63 8.76
C ALA A 95 15.67 -2.63 8.62
N LEU A 96 15.90 -3.77 7.96
CA LEU A 96 14.92 -4.84 7.86
C LEU A 96 14.58 -5.44 9.23
N CYS A 97 15.59 -5.64 10.09
CA CYS A 97 15.37 -6.12 11.46
C CYS A 97 14.47 -5.17 12.27
N HIS A 98 14.65 -3.85 12.16
CA HIS A 98 13.77 -2.88 12.83
C HIS A 98 12.33 -2.95 12.31
N ARG A 99 12.12 -3.13 11.01
CA ARG A 99 10.78 -3.32 10.43
C ARG A 99 10.11 -4.58 10.96
N ILE A 100 10.84 -5.70 10.92
CA ILE A 100 10.36 -6.99 11.43
C ILE A 100 10.04 -6.89 12.92
N ALA A 101 10.90 -6.26 13.73
CA ALA A 101 10.67 -6.08 15.16
C ALA A 101 9.39 -5.27 15.44
N GLY A 102 9.16 -4.18 14.72
CA GLY A 102 7.92 -3.39 14.83
C GLY A 102 6.68 -4.19 14.43
N THR A 103 6.77 -5.00 13.38
CA THR A 103 5.70 -5.92 12.97
C THR A 103 5.40 -6.95 14.04
N VAL A 104 6.41 -7.66 14.55
CA VAL A 104 6.24 -8.70 15.58
C VAL A 104 5.61 -8.09 16.84
N TRP A 105 6.11 -6.93 17.29
CA TRP A 105 5.53 -6.21 18.42
C TRP A 105 4.04 -5.94 18.24
N CYS A 106 3.63 -5.42 17.07
CA CYS A 106 2.23 -5.16 16.78
C CYS A 106 1.37 -6.44 16.68
N LEU A 107 1.93 -7.54 16.17
CA LEU A 107 1.25 -8.83 16.12
C LEU A 107 1.01 -9.39 17.54
N ASP A 108 1.96 -9.21 18.46
CA ASP A 108 1.82 -9.64 19.85
C ASP A 108 0.67 -8.91 20.58
N GLN A 109 0.33 -7.69 20.15
CA GLN A 109 -0.80 -6.92 20.72
C GLN A 109 -2.17 -7.39 20.22
N LEU A 110 -2.25 -8.27 19.21
CA LEU A 110 -3.53 -8.72 18.64
C LEU A 110 -4.42 -9.40 19.69
N THR A 111 -3.85 -10.16 20.62
CA THR A 111 -4.63 -10.84 21.68
C THR A 111 -5.39 -9.83 22.53
N THR A 112 -4.71 -8.79 23.02
CA THR A 112 -5.33 -7.73 23.84
C THR A 112 -6.36 -6.92 23.06
N LEU A 113 -6.09 -6.63 21.79
CA LEU A 113 -7.07 -5.98 20.91
C LEU A 113 -8.32 -6.86 20.74
N ARG A 114 -8.16 -8.15 20.49
CA ARG A 114 -9.26 -9.10 20.28
C ARG A 114 -10.12 -9.28 21.52
N GLU A 115 -9.51 -9.33 22.71
CA GLU A 115 -10.22 -9.33 23.99
C GLU A 115 -11.06 -8.06 24.15
N SER A 116 -10.48 -6.89 23.84
CA SER A 116 -11.19 -5.61 23.91
C SER A 116 -12.36 -5.53 22.92
N VAL A 117 -12.18 -6.02 21.69
CA VAL A 117 -13.23 -6.11 20.66
C VAL A 117 -14.34 -7.06 21.10
N SER A 118 -14.00 -8.24 21.63
CA SER A 118 -14.99 -9.22 22.08
C SER A 118 -15.76 -8.75 23.31
N GLY A 119 -15.08 -8.06 24.24
CA GLY A 119 -15.70 -7.43 25.41
C GLY A 119 -16.43 -6.12 25.09
N GLN A 120 -16.33 -5.61 23.86
CA GLN A 120 -16.87 -4.31 23.43
C GLN A 120 -16.40 -3.15 24.34
N THR A 121 -15.17 -3.24 24.86
CA THR A 121 -14.57 -2.22 25.74
C THR A 121 -13.79 -1.15 24.98
N ILE A 122 -13.65 -1.31 23.67
CA ILE A 122 -12.98 -0.40 22.74
C ILE A 122 -14.01 0.07 21.70
N ASP A 123 -13.93 1.34 21.30
CA ASP A 123 -14.77 1.83 20.20
C ASP A 123 -14.27 1.35 18.83
N ALA A 124 -15.18 1.36 17.85
CA ALA A 124 -14.88 0.89 16.49
C ALA A 124 -13.70 1.64 15.86
N GLN A 125 -13.65 2.97 15.97
CA GLN A 125 -12.59 3.77 15.34
C GLN A 125 -11.22 3.45 15.93
N GLN A 126 -11.12 3.32 17.26
CA GLN A 126 -9.89 2.92 17.95
C GLN A 126 -9.44 1.51 17.56
N ALA A 127 -10.37 0.55 17.49
CA ALA A 127 -10.06 -0.81 17.05
C ALA A 127 -9.55 -0.82 15.61
N MET A 128 -10.20 -0.08 14.71
CA MET A 128 -9.80 0.03 13.30
C MET A 128 -8.40 0.65 13.15
N GLU A 129 -8.06 1.66 13.95
CA GLU A 129 -6.72 2.26 13.92
C GLU A 129 -5.65 1.28 14.40
N GLN A 130 -5.91 0.48 15.45
CA GLN A 130 -4.96 -0.53 15.92
C GLN A 130 -4.70 -1.61 14.85
N TYR A 131 -5.73 -2.14 14.20
CA TYR A 131 -5.54 -3.04 13.06
C TYR A 131 -4.78 -2.36 11.91
N SER A 132 -5.12 -1.11 11.58
CA SER A 132 -4.46 -0.35 10.50
C SER A 132 -2.99 -0.07 10.80
N ARG A 133 -2.62 0.13 12.06
CA ARG A 133 -1.22 0.24 12.50
C ARG A 133 -0.46 -1.06 12.27
N THR A 134 -1.01 -2.20 12.65
CA THR A 134 -0.39 -3.52 12.40
C THR A 134 -0.19 -3.77 10.90
N LEU A 135 -1.21 -3.46 10.09
CA LEU A 135 -1.15 -3.56 8.62
C LEU A 135 -0.06 -2.66 8.03
N ARG A 136 0.08 -1.42 8.52
CA ARG A 136 1.12 -0.48 8.10
C ARG A 136 2.53 -1.00 8.37
N HIS A 137 2.77 -1.60 9.54
CA HIS A 137 4.07 -2.20 9.86
C HIS A 137 4.38 -3.40 8.95
N LEU A 138 3.40 -4.27 8.70
CA LEU A 138 3.54 -5.39 7.74
C LEU A 138 3.90 -4.90 6.33
N LEU A 139 3.14 -3.93 5.81
CA LEU A 139 3.36 -3.36 4.49
C LEU A 139 4.73 -2.68 4.37
N GLY A 140 5.20 -2.02 5.44
CA GLY A 140 6.50 -1.35 5.49
C GLY A 140 7.72 -2.28 5.37
N ILE A 141 7.53 -3.60 5.49
CA ILE A 141 8.60 -4.57 5.21
C ILE A 141 8.90 -4.63 3.70
N VAL A 142 7.89 -4.51 2.83
CA VAL A 142 8.02 -4.74 1.39
C VAL A 142 8.98 -3.74 0.71
N PRO A 143 8.87 -2.41 0.94
CA PRO A 143 9.85 -1.46 0.41
C PRO A 143 11.25 -1.70 0.97
N GLN A 144 11.36 -2.11 2.24
CA GLN A 144 12.65 -2.39 2.87
C GLN A 144 13.36 -3.61 2.27
N LEU A 145 12.59 -4.63 1.85
CA LEU A 145 13.13 -5.76 1.08
C LEU A 145 13.60 -5.34 -0.31
N ASN A 146 12.98 -4.32 -0.91
CA ASN A 146 13.34 -3.85 -2.24
C ASN A 146 14.71 -3.14 -2.31
N ASP A 147 15.17 -2.58 -1.18
CA ASP A 147 16.47 -1.91 -1.11
C ASP A 147 17.64 -2.87 -1.38
N SER A 148 17.46 -4.18 -1.15
CA SER A 148 18.48 -5.22 -1.40
C SER A 148 18.35 -5.91 -2.77
N ILE A 149 17.41 -5.49 -3.62
CA ILE A 149 17.16 -6.10 -4.94
C ILE A 149 17.84 -5.29 -6.04
N ASP A 150 18.86 -5.84 -6.68
CA ASP A 150 19.65 -5.15 -7.71
C ASP A 150 19.10 -5.32 -9.13
N TYR A 151 18.02 -6.07 -9.31
CA TYR A 151 17.40 -6.34 -10.62
C TYR A 151 16.25 -5.37 -10.91
N PRO A 152 16.37 -4.43 -11.87
CA PRO A 152 15.37 -3.38 -12.11
C PRO A 152 13.95 -3.90 -12.37
N HIS A 153 13.81 -4.96 -13.16
CA HIS A 153 12.50 -5.54 -13.45
C HIS A 153 11.82 -6.15 -12.23
N VAL A 154 12.59 -6.81 -11.35
CA VAL A 154 12.04 -7.42 -10.14
C VAL A 154 11.75 -6.36 -9.09
N ALA A 155 12.63 -5.37 -8.95
CA ALA A 155 12.40 -4.22 -8.08
C ALA A 155 11.17 -3.42 -8.53
N GLY A 156 11.00 -3.21 -9.84
CA GLY A 156 9.81 -2.61 -10.47
C GLY A 156 8.54 -3.38 -10.15
N GLY A 157 8.54 -4.71 -10.35
CA GLY A 157 7.40 -5.55 -10.02
C GLY A 157 7.07 -5.55 -8.52
N LEU A 158 8.07 -5.50 -7.64
CA LEU A 158 7.87 -5.41 -6.19
C LEU A 158 7.27 -4.07 -5.77
N VAL A 159 7.68 -2.96 -6.39
CA VAL A 159 7.06 -1.65 -6.16
C VAL A 159 5.65 -1.59 -6.72
N ALA A 160 5.39 -2.19 -7.88
CA ALA A 160 4.04 -2.31 -8.43
C ALA A 160 3.11 -3.05 -7.44
N LEU A 161 3.58 -4.19 -6.91
CA LEU A 161 2.86 -4.98 -5.90
C LEU A 161 2.66 -4.18 -4.61
N TYR A 162 3.70 -3.57 -4.05
CA TYR A 162 3.59 -2.75 -2.84
C TYR A 162 2.58 -1.61 -3.02
N SER A 163 2.67 -0.89 -4.13
CA SER A 163 1.76 0.23 -4.44
C SER A 163 0.32 -0.25 -4.53
N PHE A 164 0.09 -1.40 -5.17
CA PHE A 164 -1.22 -2.02 -5.24
C PHE A 164 -1.75 -2.43 -3.86
N MET A 165 -0.92 -3.08 -3.04
CA MET A 165 -1.27 -3.48 -1.67
C MET A 165 -1.60 -2.28 -0.78
N GLN A 166 -0.84 -1.18 -0.93
CA GLN A 166 -1.08 0.07 -0.21
C GLN A 166 -2.40 0.72 -0.64
N GLY A 167 -2.71 0.73 -1.94
CA GLY A 167 -4.01 1.18 -2.46
C GLY A 167 -5.17 0.34 -1.93
N LYS A 168 -5.02 -1.00 -1.96
CA LYS A 168 -6.00 -1.95 -1.39
C LYS A 168 -6.22 -1.70 0.11
N GLU A 169 -5.17 -1.41 0.85
CA GLU A 169 -5.27 -1.09 2.27
C GLU A 169 -6.05 0.21 2.52
N LEU A 170 -5.85 1.25 1.71
CA LEU A 170 -6.63 2.49 1.79
C LEU A 170 -8.10 2.27 1.43
N VAL A 171 -8.42 1.39 0.48
CA VAL A 171 -9.81 0.94 0.23
C VAL A 171 -10.38 0.22 1.47
N GLY A 172 -9.57 -0.57 2.16
CA GLY A 172 -9.96 -1.23 3.40
C GLY A 172 -10.25 -0.25 4.55
N GLN A 173 -9.48 0.84 4.66
CA GLN A 173 -9.72 1.92 5.62
C GLN A 173 -10.93 2.76 5.24
N GLU A 174 -11.11 3.05 3.95
CA GLU A 174 -12.32 3.70 3.41
C GLU A 174 -13.59 2.89 3.77
N ARG A 175 -13.55 1.56 3.58
CA ARG A 175 -14.63 0.66 3.99
C ARG A 175 -14.96 0.82 5.47
N ALA A 176 -13.94 0.79 6.32
CA ALA A 176 -14.11 0.85 7.76
C ALA A 176 -14.73 2.17 8.24
N LEU A 177 -14.17 3.30 7.78
CA LEU A 177 -14.70 4.64 8.08
C LEU A 177 -16.12 4.79 7.57
N GLY A 178 -16.39 4.45 6.30
CA GLY A 178 -17.74 4.58 5.75
C GLY A 178 -18.77 3.75 6.52
N ALA A 179 -18.42 2.52 6.93
CA ALA A 179 -19.32 1.67 7.72
C ALA A 179 -19.66 2.31 9.08
N ILE A 180 -18.67 2.85 9.80
CA ILE A 180 -18.90 3.54 11.07
C ILE A 180 -19.86 4.73 10.87
N GLY A 181 -19.63 5.56 9.85
CA GLY A 181 -20.41 6.78 9.65
C GLY A 181 -21.85 6.51 9.20
N PHE A 182 -22.04 5.50 8.34
CA PHE A 182 -23.37 5.06 7.96
C PHE A 182 -24.12 4.40 9.12
N THR A 183 -23.44 3.66 10.01
CA THR A 183 -24.07 3.10 11.21
C THR A 183 -24.48 4.19 12.20
N GLN A 184 -23.65 5.22 12.38
CA GLN A 184 -23.95 6.36 13.25
C GLN A 184 -25.03 7.27 12.66
N GLY A 185 -25.32 7.18 11.35
CA GLY A 185 -26.23 8.07 10.65
C GLY A 185 -25.65 9.47 10.42
N GLU A 186 -24.36 9.69 10.71
CA GLU A 186 -23.70 10.97 10.54
C GLU A 186 -22.22 10.82 10.15
N PHE A 187 -21.74 11.79 9.36
CA PHE A 187 -20.32 11.97 9.07
C PHE A 187 -19.92 13.34 9.59
N ASN A 188 -19.31 13.38 10.78
CA ASN A 188 -18.79 14.64 11.31
C ASN A 188 -17.67 15.20 10.40
N PRO A 189 -17.34 16.50 10.49
CA PRO A 189 -16.37 17.12 9.57
C PRO A 189 -14.98 16.48 9.57
N GLN A 190 -14.52 15.96 10.72
CA GLN A 190 -13.24 15.26 10.82
C GLN A 190 -13.29 13.92 10.08
N MET A 191 -14.28 13.10 10.38
CA MET A 191 -14.48 11.79 9.76
C MET A 191 -14.69 11.90 8.25
N ARG A 192 -15.42 12.93 7.81
CA ARG A 192 -15.59 13.23 6.39
C ARG A 192 -14.25 13.56 5.72
N GLN A 193 -13.40 14.35 6.37
CA GLN A 193 -12.06 14.64 5.86
C GLN A 193 -11.21 13.37 5.80
N GLU A 194 -11.17 12.59 6.88
CA GLU A 194 -10.43 11.32 6.93
C GLU A 194 -10.88 10.36 5.81
N LEU A 195 -12.19 10.24 5.57
CA LEU A 195 -12.73 9.44 4.47
C LEU A 195 -12.24 9.93 3.11
N VAL A 196 -12.28 11.24 2.86
CA VAL A 196 -11.77 11.83 1.62
C VAL A 196 -10.27 11.58 1.47
N ASP A 197 -9.49 11.75 2.54
CA ASP A 197 -8.04 11.51 2.49
C ASP A 197 -7.72 10.04 2.18
N ARG A 198 -8.54 9.08 2.65
CA ARG A 198 -8.41 7.65 2.26
C ARG A 198 -8.78 7.40 0.81
N ILE A 199 -9.76 8.12 0.27
CA ILE A 199 -10.16 8.02 -1.14
C ILE A 199 -9.07 8.62 -2.02
N ASP A 200 -8.66 9.86 -1.77
CA ASP A 200 -7.65 10.58 -2.54
C ASP A 200 -6.30 9.87 -2.47
N GLY A 201 -5.94 9.29 -1.32
CA GLY A 201 -4.70 8.53 -1.14
C GLY A 201 -4.63 7.23 -1.97
N GLN A 202 -5.75 6.70 -2.45
CA GLN A 202 -5.75 5.52 -3.34
C GLN A 202 -5.15 5.85 -4.71
N GLN A 203 -5.36 7.07 -5.18
CA GLN A 203 -4.99 7.50 -6.53
C GLN A 203 -3.48 7.33 -6.81
N PRO A 204 -2.55 7.92 -6.04
CA PRO A 204 -1.11 7.76 -6.30
C PRO A 204 -0.64 6.30 -6.17
N CYS A 205 -1.28 5.49 -5.32
CA CYS A 205 -1.00 4.06 -5.19
C CYS A 205 -1.33 3.31 -6.49
N PHE A 206 -2.54 3.49 -7.01
CA PHE A 206 -2.97 2.80 -8.24
C PHE A 206 -2.31 3.37 -9.49
N ASP A 207 -2.00 4.67 -9.54
CA ASP A 207 -1.24 5.27 -10.66
C ASP A 207 0.18 4.69 -10.74
N THR A 208 0.85 4.54 -9.60
CA THR A 208 2.18 3.90 -9.55
C THR A 208 2.10 2.45 -10.01
N PHE A 209 1.10 1.70 -9.54
CA PHE A 209 0.84 0.34 -10.02
C PHE A 209 0.62 0.30 -11.54
N ILE A 210 -0.25 1.17 -12.09
CA ILE A 210 -0.54 1.23 -13.53
C ILE A 210 0.72 1.53 -14.35
N SER A 211 1.63 2.36 -13.83
CA SER A 211 2.87 2.73 -14.52
C SER A 211 3.91 1.61 -14.58
N LEU A 212 3.86 0.65 -13.65
CA LEU A 212 4.89 -0.39 -13.48
C LEU A 212 4.40 -1.81 -13.81
N ALA A 213 3.10 -2.07 -13.73
CA ALA A 213 2.52 -3.39 -13.96
C ALA A 213 2.40 -3.74 -15.45
N SER A 214 2.26 -5.04 -15.74
CA SER A 214 2.07 -5.51 -17.10
C SER A 214 0.72 -5.04 -17.70
N PRO A 215 0.63 -4.84 -19.03
CA PRO A 215 -0.60 -4.39 -19.68
C PRO A 215 -1.81 -5.28 -19.40
N VAL A 216 -1.59 -6.59 -19.24
CA VAL A 216 -2.64 -7.57 -18.91
C VAL A 216 -3.25 -7.28 -17.55
N LEU A 217 -2.42 -7.05 -16.53
CA LEU A 217 -2.87 -6.74 -15.18
C LEU A 217 -3.53 -5.36 -15.09
N VAL A 218 -3.02 -4.37 -15.82
CA VAL A 218 -3.63 -3.03 -15.92
C VAL A 218 -5.00 -3.09 -16.57
N GLN A 219 -5.16 -3.90 -17.63
CA GLN A 219 -6.45 -4.10 -18.27
C GLN A 219 -7.44 -4.77 -17.30
N HIS A 220 -7.01 -5.81 -16.59
CA HIS A 220 -7.84 -6.47 -15.58
C HIS A 220 -8.27 -5.50 -14.48
N PHE A 221 -7.34 -4.66 -13.98
CA PHE A 221 -7.65 -3.62 -12.99
C PHE A 221 -8.75 -2.67 -13.45
N ARG A 222 -8.61 -2.09 -14.65
CA ARG A 222 -9.59 -1.13 -15.19
C ARG A 222 -10.96 -1.75 -15.41
N GLN A 223 -11.02 -3.04 -15.72
CA GLN A 223 -12.28 -3.74 -16.00
C GLN A 223 -13.00 -4.21 -14.73
N GLN A 224 -12.26 -4.62 -13.70
CA GLN A 224 -12.82 -5.38 -12.57
C GLN A 224 -12.60 -4.76 -11.20
N CYS A 225 -11.68 -3.81 -11.03
CA CYS A 225 -11.24 -3.34 -9.71
C CYS A 225 -11.56 -1.87 -9.41
N GLU A 226 -12.01 -1.11 -10.40
CA GLU A 226 -12.43 0.28 -10.22
C GLU A 226 -13.68 0.38 -9.32
N ALA A 227 -13.84 1.52 -8.66
CA ALA A 227 -15.01 1.76 -7.82
C ALA A 227 -16.28 1.74 -8.68
N SER A 228 -17.25 0.93 -8.29
CA SER A 228 -18.53 0.88 -8.99
C SER A 228 -19.32 2.18 -8.82
N GLY A 229 -20.22 2.47 -9.75
CA GLY A 229 -21.10 3.64 -9.64
C GLY A 229 -21.92 3.67 -8.34
N ALA A 230 -22.23 2.50 -7.75
CA ALA A 230 -22.91 2.42 -6.47
C ALA A 230 -22.01 2.85 -5.30
N ILE A 231 -20.72 2.50 -5.32
CA ILE A 231 -19.74 2.98 -4.34
C ILE A 231 -19.59 4.50 -4.46
N GLU A 232 -19.49 5.02 -5.68
CA GLU A 232 -19.38 6.47 -5.93
C GLU A 232 -20.61 7.26 -5.43
N GLN A 233 -21.80 6.70 -5.58
CA GLN A 233 -23.02 7.28 -5.03
C GLN A 233 -22.96 7.39 -3.50
N LEU A 234 -22.53 6.33 -2.81
CA LEU A 234 -22.39 6.32 -1.35
C LEU A 234 -21.25 7.26 -0.89
N ARG A 235 -20.12 7.29 -1.59
CA ARG A 235 -19.03 8.28 -1.36
C ARG A 235 -19.55 9.71 -1.45
N ARG A 236 -20.39 10.01 -2.44
CA ARG A 236 -21.00 11.33 -2.60
C ARG A 236 -21.95 11.64 -1.46
N GLN A 237 -22.80 10.69 -1.06
CA GLN A 237 -23.73 10.87 0.07
C GLN A 237 -22.97 11.18 1.37
N ALA A 238 -22.01 10.33 1.74
CA ALA A 238 -21.20 10.49 2.96
C ALA A 238 -20.51 11.87 3.05
N CYS A 239 -20.18 12.48 1.92
CA CYS A 239 -19.45 13.73 1.87
C CYS A 239 -20.33 14.99 1.65
N THR A 240 -21.62 14.85 1.36
CA THR A 240 -22.47 16.00 0.98
C THR A 240 -23.74 16.15 1.79
N ARG A 241 -24.23 15.07 2.40
CA ARG A 241 -25.51 15.04 3.11
C ARG A 241 -25.38 14.24 4.39
N GLN A 242 -26.23 14.53 5.36
CA GLN A 242 -26.42 13.60 6.46
C GLN A 242 -27.09 12.33 5.92
N PRO A 243 -26.51 11.14 6.18
CA PRO A 243 -27.17 9.87 5.91
C PRO A 243 -28.52 9.80 6.64
N GLN A 244 -29.49 9.10 6.04
CA GLN A 244 -30.73 8.81 6.75
C GLN A 244 -30.48 7.68 7.74
N LEU A 245 -31.04 7.79 8.95
CA LEU A 245 -31.09 6.69 9.91
C LEU A 245 -32.05 5.63 9.39
N ASP A 246 -31.49 4.48 9.03
CA ASP A 246 -32.19 3.40 8.33
C ASP A 246 -31.94 2.03 8.98
N ASN A 247 -31.66 2.04 10.29
CA ASN A 247 -31.27 0.86 11.06
C ASN A 247 -30.04 0.11 10.49
N GLY A 248 -29.15 0.80 9.76
CA GLY A 248 -27.88 0.24 9.31
C GLY A 248 -27.92 -0.41 7.93
N GLU A 249 -29.00 -0.28 7.16
CA GLU A 249 -29.10 -0.83 5.80
C GLU A 249 -28.03 -0.22 4.86
N HIS A 250 -27.82 1.09 4.89
CA HIS A 250 -26.77 1.77 4.12
C HIS A 250 -25.37 1.34 4.57
N ALA A 251 -25.17 1.11 5.87
CA ALA A 251 -23.89 0.64 6.41
C ALA A 251 -23.55 -0.77 5.90
N LEU A 252 -24.53 -1.68 5.93
CA LEU A 252 -24.39 -3.02 5.38
C LEU A 252 -24.17 -3.00 3.87
N ARG A 253 -24.96 -2.21 3.12
CA ARG A 253 -24.81 -2.06 1.67
C ARG A 253 -23.42 -1.53 1.30
N TRP A 254 -22.94 -0.50 2.00
CA TRP A 254 -21.60 0.03 1.85
C TRP A 254 -20.53 -1.05 2.09
N PHE A 255 -20.66 -1.74 3.23
CA PHE A 255 -19.71 -2.79 3.62
C PHE A 255 -19.67 -3.92 2.59
N THR A 256 -20.82 -4.39 2.10
CA THR A 256 -20.91 -5.44 1.08
C THR A 256 -20.25 -5.01 -0.23
N LEU A 257 -20.58 -3.82 -0.74
CA LEU A 257 -20.00 -3.31 -2.00
C LEU A 257 -18.48 -3.16 -1.90
N GLN A 258 -17.97 -2.60 -0.79
CA GLN A 258 -16.54 -2.44 -0.59
C GLN A 258 -15.83 -3.78 -0.36
N THR A 259 -16.47 -4.73 0.31
CA THR A 259 -15.92 -6.08 0.49
C THR A 259 -15.81 -6.79 -0.86
N GLN A 260 -16.84 -6.72 -1.71
CA GLN A 260 -16.77 -7.24 -3.08
C GLN A 260 -15.60 -6.64 -3.87
N ARG A 261 -15.40 -5.31 -3.78
CA ARG A 261 -14.27 -4.63 -4.43
C ARG A 261 -12.92 -5.09 -3.88
N LEU A 262 -12.80 -5.27 -2.56
CA LEU A 262 -11.58 -5.78 -1.92
C LEU A 262 -11.25 -7.21 -2.36
N GLU A 263 -12.25 -8.07 -2.56
CA GLU A 263 -12.04 -9.43 -3.10
C GLU A 263 -11.56 -9.39 -4.57
N GLN A 264 -12.12 -8.50 -5.40
CA GLN A 264 -11.62 -8.28 -6.76
C GLN A 264 -10.17 -7.79 -6.78
N LEU A 265 -9.84 -6.85 -5.88
CA LEU A 265 -8.47 -6.38 -5.69
C LEU A 265 -7.56 -7.52 -5.19
N ARG A 266 -8.04 -8.37 -4.27
CA ARG A 266 -7.29 -9.53 -3.78
C ARG A 266 -6.94 -10.49 -4.92
N HIS A 267 -7.89 -10.79 -5.79
CA HIS A 267 -7.62 -11.67 -6.93
C HIS A 267 -6.51 -11.11 -7.84
N LEU A 268 -6.56 -9.81 -8.14
CA LEU A 268 -5.52 -9.16 -8.93
C LEU A 268 -4.16 -9.12 -8.21
N GLU A 269 -4.14 -8.96 -6.88
CA GLU A 269 -2.94 -9.07 -6.06
C GLU A 269 -2.28 -10.44 -6.20
N GLU A 270 -3.07 -11.52 -6.20
CA GLU A 270 -2.57 -12.89 -6.38
C GLU A 270 -1.98 -13.10 -7.78
N MET A 271 -2.59 -12.52 -8.81
CA MET A 271 -2.04 -12.51 -10.17
C MET A 271 -0.71 -11.75 -10.23
N LEU A 272 -0.61 -10.58 -9.59
CA LEU A 272 0.61 -9.79 -9.47
C LEU A 272 1.74 -10.58 -8.80
N ILE A 273 1.45 -11.24 -7.67
CA ILE A 273 2.41 -12.07 -6.94
C ILE A 273 2.88 -13.22 -7.83
N THR A 274 1.95 -13.87 -8.54
CA THR A 274 2.28 -14.97 -9.46
C THR A 274 3.19 -14.50 -10.59
N GLU A 275 2.90 -13.35 -11.21
CA GLU A 275 3.75 -12.76 -12.25
C GLU A 275 5.15 -12.42 -11.74
N LEU A 276 5.24 -11.83 -10.54
CA LEU A 276 6.51 -11.51 -9.88
C LEU A 276 7.33 -12.77 -9.59
N LEU A 277 6.71 -13.80 -9.01
CA LEU A 277 7.38 -15.07 -8.72
C LEU A 277 7.84 -15.77 -10.01
N ASN A 278 7.04 -15.72 -11.08
CA ASN A 278 7.43 -16.24 -12.39
C ASN A 278 8.59 -15.44 -13.02
N ALA A 279 8.65 -14.11 -12.82
CA ALA A 279 9.78 -13.30 -13.25
C ALA A 279 11.06 -13.70 -12.49
N VAL A 280 10.98 -13.90 -11.18
CA VAL A 280 12.09 -14.40 -10.36
C VAL A 280 12.52 -15.81 -10.80
N ALA A 281 11.56 -16.72 -11.02
CA ALA A 281 11.83 -18.09 -11.44
C ALA A 281 12.46 -18.17 -12.83
N ARG A 282 11.97 -17.40 -13.80
CA ARG A 282 12.59 -17.29 -15.13
C ARG A 282 14.03 -16.83 -15.03
N ARG A 283 14.30 -15.81 -14.21
CA ARG A 283 15.67 -15.32 -14.02
C ARG A 283 16.59 -16.35 -13.35
N LEU A 284 16.05 -17.18 -12.44
CA LEU A 284 16.79 -18.30 -11.85
C LEU A 284 17.04 -19.44 -12.84
N ALA A 285 16.10 -19.67 -13.76
CA ALA A 285 16.13 -20.76 -14.73
C ALA A 285 16.91 -20.41 -16.01
N GLU A 286 17.17 -19.13 -16.27
CA GLU A 286 18.11 -18.69 -17.28
C GLU A 286 19.50 -19.28 -16.97
N GLU A 287 19.78 -20.44 -17.56
CA GLU A 287 21.13 -20.96 -17.69
C GLU A 287 21.95 -19.86 -18.34
N THR A 288 22.85 -19.29 -17.55
CA THR A 288 23.81 -18.31 -18.07
C THR A 288 24.76 -19.09 -18.97
N TYR A 289 24.41 -19.19 -20.25
CA TYR A 289 25.36 -19.45 -21.32
C TYR A 289 26.59 -18.60 -20.99
N ALA A 290 27.73 -19.27 -20.84
CA ALA A 290 28.98 -18.62 -20.62
C ALA A 290 29.18 -17.62 -21.76
N LEU A 291 28.88 -16.34 -21.52
CA LEU A 291 29.34 -15.28 -22.39
C LEU A 291 30.88 -15.39 -22.33
N PRO A 292 31.55 -15.69 -23.46
CA PRO A 292 32.99 -15.76 -23.48
C PRO A 292 33.54 -14.42 -22.96
N LEU A 293 34.59 -14.47 -22.15
CA LEU A 293 35.28 -13.28 -21.61
C LEU A 293 35.56 -12.23 -22.71
N ASP A 294 35.73 -12.71 -23.94
CA ASP A 294 35.96 -11.94 -25.15
C ASP A 294 34.84 -10.95 -25.50
N ASN A 295 33.58 -11.25 -25.16
CA ASN A 295 32.45 -10.33 -25.41
C ASN A 295 32.42 -9.12 -24.46
N TRP A 296 33.04 -9.25 -23.27
CA TRP A 296 33.09 -8.18 -22.25
C TRP A 296 34.30 -7.25 -22.42
N LEU A 297 35.34 -7.74 -23.11
CA LEU A 297 36.54 -6.97 -23.44
C LEU A 297 36.40 -6.19 -24.75
N ASP A 298 35.30 -6.38 -25.48
CA ASP A 298 35.01 -5.60 -26.68
C ASP A 298 34.48 -4.22 -26.28
N ASP A 299 35.38 -3.23 -26.25
CA ASP A 299 35.18 -1.82 -25.90
C ASP A 299 34.09 -1.10 -26.76
N ARG A 300 33.48 -1.82 -27.71
CA ARG A 300 32.36 -1.38 -28.54
C ARG A 300 30.97 -1.67 -27.96
N ALA A 301 30.86 -2.42 -26.87
CA ALA A 301 29.58 -2.67 -26.22
C ALA A 301 29.17 -1.47 -25.35
N ASP A 302 27.96 -0.95 -25.56
CA ASP A 302 27.31 0.16 -24.83
C ASP A 302 27.05 -0.11 -23.31
N GLU A 303 27.85 -0.95 -22.65
CA GLU A 303 27.70 -1.38 -21.25
C GLU A 303 27.78 -0.25 -20.19
N PRO A 304 28.61 0.81 -20.33
CA PRO A 304 28.63 1.90 -19.35
C PRO A 304 27.33 2.71 -19.34
N LEU A 305 26.50 2.60 -20.40
CA LEU A 305 25.22 3.29 -20.53
C LEU A 305 24.07 2.42 -19.98
N SER A 306 24.10 1.10 -20.18
CA SER A 306 23.07 0.18 -19.65
C SER A 306 23.10 0.13 -18.12
N LEU A 307 24.27 -0.07 -17.50
CA LEU A 307 24.44 -0.09 -16.03
C LEU A 307 24.03 1.23 -15.36
N ARG A 308 24.25 2.37 -16.04
CA ARG A 308 23.80 3.69 -15.55
C ARG A 308 22.29 3.84 -15.63
N ARG A 309 21.65 3.38 -16.71
CA ARG A 309 20.19 3.38 -16.86
C ARG A 309 19.53 2.49 -15.81
N ASP A 310 20.07 1.31 -15.56
CA ASP A 310 19.51 0.38 -14.58
C ASP A 310 19.54 0.95 -13.15
N LYS A 311 20.63 1.62 -12.77
CA LYS A 311 20.73 2.33 -11.49
C LYS A 311 19.76 3.53 -11.41
N GLN A 312 19.59 4.28 -12.49
CA GLN A 312 18.62 5.37 -12.55
C GLN A 312 17.18 4.86 -12.42
N LEU A 313 16.83 3.77 -13.11
CA LEU A 313 15.52 3.13 -13.03
C LEU A 313 15.24 2.63 -11.61
N LEU A 314 16.20 1.93 -10.99
CA LEU A 314 16.09 1.49 -9.59
C LEU A 314 15.86 2.66 -8.63
N TRP A 315 16.56 3.77 -8.82
CA TRP A 315 16.37 4.95 -7.99
C TRP A 315 14.96 5.53 -8.12
N VAL A 316 14.46 5.73 -9.35
CA VAL A 316 13.11 6.27 -9.59
C VAL A 316 12.04 5.38 -8.97
N VAL A 317 12.13 4.07 -9.22
CA VAL A 317 11.17 3.08 -8.72
C VAL A 317 11.17 3.03 -7.19
N ARG A 318 12.35 3.02 -6.55
CA ARG A 318 12.45 3.05 -5.08
C ARG A 318 11.97 4.37 -4.49
N GLN A 319 12.16 5.49 -5.20
CA GLN A 319 11.64 6.80 -4.78
C GLN A 319 10.11 6.79 -4.73
N GLN A 320 9.44 6.19 -5.71
CA GLN A 320 7.97 6.05 -5.70
C GLN A 320 7.48 5.25 -4.48
N ALA A 321 8.12 4.12 -4.17
CA ALA A 321 7.77 3.33 -2.98
C ALA A 321 7.91 4.13 -1.67
N ARG A 322 8.99 4.92 -1.53
CA ARG A 322 9.21 5.78 -0.36
C ARG A 322 8.19 6.90 -0.24
N GLN A 323 7.77 7.49 -1.36
CA GLN A 323 6.72 8.51 -1.37
C GLN A 323 5.38 7.95 -0.87
N LEU A 324 5.02 6.74 -1.30
CA LEU A 324 3.80 6.07 -0.83
C LEU A 324 3.90 5.70 0.66
N GLU A 325 5.06 5.25 1.14
CA GLU A 325 5.29 4.98 2.56
C GLU A 325 5.15 6.25 3.40
N GLN A 326 5.75 7.35 2.95
CA GLN A 326 5.64 8.66 3.60
C GLN A 326 4.18 9.15 3.65
N MET A 327 3.45 9.03 2.54
CA MET A 327 2.03 9.36 2.50
C MET A 327 1.22 8.50 3.48
N SER A 328 1.49 7.19 3.53
CA SER A 328 0.82 6.29 4.49
C SER A 328 1.11 6.68 5.94
N ALA A 329 2.33 7.11 6.24
CA ALA A 329 2.70 7.63 7.56
C ALA A 329 2.00 8.96 7.89
N GLN A 330 1.90 9.88 6.93
CA GLN A 330 1.19 11.15 7.10
C GLN A 330 -0.30 10.93 7.41
N LEU A 331 -0.97 10.04 6.67
CA LEU A 331 -2.38 9.69 6.92
C LEU A 331 -2.64 9.06 8.29
N ALA A 332 -1.60 8.51 8.91
CA ALA A 332 -1.64 7.91 10.25
C ALA A 332 -1.26 8.88 11.37
N SER A 333 -0.57 9.96 11.04
CA SER A 333 -0.02 10.92 11.99
C SER A 333 -1.07 11.99 12.27
N LEU A 334 -1.55 12.02 13.53
CA LEU A 334 -2.48 13.06 13.97
C LEU A 334 -1.88 14.47 13.82
N GLN A 335 -0.58 14.62 14.04
CA GLN A 335 0.10 15.90 13.89
C GLN A 335 0.09 16.35 12.43
N ASP A 336 0.41 15.46 11.50
CA ASP A 336 0.39 15.78 10.07
C ASP A 336 -1.04 16.09 9.62
N ALA A 337 -2.03 15.29 10.04
CA ALA A 337 -3.44 15.55 9.75
C ALA A 337 -3.90 16.93 10.25
N LEU A 338 -3.45 17.36 11.43
CA LEU A 338 -3.75 18.71 11.95
C LEU A 338 -3.09 19.81 11.12
N GLU A 339 -1.84 19.63 10.69
CA GLU A 339 -1.16 20.60 9.82
C GLU A 339 -1.79 20.67 8.43
N GLU A 340 -2.15 19.54 7.83
CA GLU A 340 -2.85 19.49 6.55
C GLU A 340 -4.23 20.16 6.64
N ARG A 341 -4.95 19.94 7.74
CA ARG A 341 -6.22 20.61 8.00
C ARG A 341 -6.08 22.13 8.12
N LYS A 342 -5.04 22.63 8.80
CA LYS A 342 -4.76 24.08 8.85
C LYS A 342 -4.54 24.67 7.46
N VAL A 343 -3.88 23.94 6.56
CA VAL A 343 -3.68 24.36 5.16
C VAL A 343 -5.01 24.41 4.41
N ILE A 344 -5.85 23.37 4.57
CA ILE A 344 -7.19 23.32 3.96
C ILE A 344 -8.08 24.45 4.48
N ASP A 345 -8.09 24.71 5.79
CA ASP A 345 -8.87 25.79 6.39
C ASP A 345 -8.44 27.16 5.87
N LYS A 346 -7.13 27.41 5.73
CA LYS A 346 -6.62 28.63 5.09
C LYS A 346 -7.07 28.77 3.64
N ALA A 347 -7.06 27.69 2.87
CA ALA A 347 -7.53 27.70 1.48
C ALA A 347 -9.05 27.94 1.39
N LYS A 348 -9.85 27.35 2.29
CA LYS A 348 -11.30 27.64 2.40
C LYS A 348 -11.54 29.12 2.68
N SER A 349 -10.83 29.72 3.64
CA SER A 349 -10.97 31.16 3.94
C SER A 349 -10.67 32.04 2.73
N ILE A 350 -9.72 31.65 1.88
CA ILE A 350 -9.43 32.36 0.62
C ILE A 350 -10.62 32.25 -0.33
N LEU A 351 -11.15 31.05 -0.56
CA LEU A 351 -12.31 30.85 -1.44
C LEU A 351 -13.54 31.61 -0.91
N MET A 352 -13.79 31.59 0.39
CA MET A 352 -14.86 32.34 1.04
C MET A 352 -14.73 33.84 0.75
N ASN A 353 -13.52 34.41 0.89
CA ASN A 353 -13.31 35.84 0.67
C ASN A 353 -13.43 36.26 -0.80
N TYR A 354 -12.84 35.49 -1.73
CA TYR A 354 -12.79 35.85 -3.15
C TYR A 354 -14.05 35.47 -3.92
N GLN A 355 -14.69 34.33 -3.59
CA GLN A 355 -15.86 33.83 -4.30
C GLN A 355 -17.17 34.05 -3.54
N GLN A 356 -17.12 34.62 -2.33
CA GLN A 356 -18.30 34.91 -1.49
C GLN A 356 -19.19 33.67 -1.26
N VAL A 357 -18.54 32.51 -1.12
CA VAL A 357 -19.20 31.22 -0.88
C VAL A 357 -19.18 30.88 0.61
N SER A 358 -20.13 30.04 1.05
CA SER A 358 -20.14 29.53 2.43
C SER A 358 -18.96 28.57 2.67
N GLU A 359 -18.64 28.30 3.93
CA GLU A 359 -17.54 27.38 4.28
C GLU A 359 -17.75 25.98 3.69
N GLU A 360 -18.98 25.46 3.76
CA GLU A 360 -19.32 24.15 3.19
C GLU A 360 -19.17 24.17 1.66
N GLN A 361 -19.60 25.24 0.99
CA GLN A 361 -19.42 25.40 -0.45
C GLN A 361 -17.94 25.47 -0.84
N ALA A 362 -17.11 26.20 -0.06
CA ALA A 362 -15.66 26.26 -0.26
C ALA A 362 -15.01 24.88 -0.13
N TRP A 363 -15.40 24.08 0.87
CA TRP A 363 -14.92 22.71 1.03
C TRP A 363 -15.31 21.82 -0.15
N GLN A 364 -16.58 21.88 -0.59
CA GLN A 364 -17.03 21.12 -1.77
C GLN A 364 -16.31 21.53 -3.05
N LEU A 365 -15.97 22.82 -3.22
CA LEU A 365 -15.19 23.30 -4.36
C LEU A 365 -13.75 22.76 -4.33
N LEU A 366 -13.07 22.81 -3.18
CA LEU A 366 -11.74 22.22 -3.01
C LEU A 366 -11.76 20.73 -3.35
N ARG A 367 -12.74 20.00 -2.83
CA ARG A 367 -12.92 18.58 -3.12
C ARG A 367 -13.17 18.32 -4.59
N LYS A 368 -14.03 19.11 -5.24
CA LYS A 368 -14.28 18.98 -6.68
C LYS A 368 -12.99 19.20 -7.48
N MET A 369 -12.19 20.20 -7.15
CA MET A 369 -10.91 20.45 -7.80
C MET A 369 -9.90 19.31 -7.57
N ALA A 370 -9.87 18.73 -6.37
CA ALA A 370 -9.06 17.56 -6.03
C ALA A 370 -9.43 16.36 -6.92
N MET A 371 -10.73 16.08 -7.07
CA MET A 371 -11.25 15.03 -7.95
C MET A 371 -10.94 15.30 -9.44
N ASP A 372 -11.20 16.52 -9.93
CA ASP A 372 -10.99 16.88 -11.34
C ASP A 372 -9.50 16.83 -11.74
N LYS A 373 -8.58 16.96 -10.76
CA LYS A 373 -7.13 16.92 -10.97
C LYS A 373 -6.46 15.62 -10.53
N ASN A 374 -7.21 14.66 -9.99
CA ASN A 374 -6.66 13.42 -9.41
C ASN A 374 -5.55 13.70 -8.38
N GLN A 375 -5.74 14.70 -7.52
CA GLN A 375 -4.79 15.13 -6.49
C GLN A 375 -5.48 15.17 -5.13
N ARG A 376 -4.71 15.05 -4.04
CA ARG A 376 -5.26 15.17 -2.68
C ARG A 376 -5.73 16.60 -2.42
N MET A 377 -6.78 16.73 -1.61
CA MET A 377 -7.33 18.03 -1.23
C MET A 377 -6.29 18.99 -0.63
N VAL A 378 -5.35 18.48 0.18
CA VAL A 378 -4.27 19.28 0.77
C VAL A 378 -3.31 19.84 -0.29
N ASP A 379 -3.04 19.09 -1.36
CA ASP A 379 -2.11 19.50 -2.41
C ASP A 379 -2.74 20.60 -3.29
N ILE A 380 -4.06 20.52 -3.55
CA ILE A 380 -4.83 21.62 -4.15
C ILE A 380 -4.84 22.86 -3.24
N ALA A 381 -5.03 22.68 -1.93
CA ALA A 381 -5.00 23.78 -0.98
C ALA A 381 -3.64 24.49 -0.97
N ARG A 382 -2.53 23.73 -0.99
CA ARG A 382 -1.17 24.27 -1.12
C ARG A 382 -0.97 25.02 -2.44
N ALA A 383 -1.45 24.48 -3.55
CA ALA A 383 -1.37 25.14 -4.86
C ALA A 383 -2.10 26.50 -4.87
N LEU A 384 -3.32 26.55 -4.31
CA LEU A 384 -4.08 27.80 -4.20
C LEU A 384 -3.39 28.84 -3.31
N LEU A 385 -2.80 28.43 -2.19
CA LEU A 385 -2.04 29.31 -1.31
C LEU A 385 -0.81 29.89 -2.03
N THR A 386 -0.13 29.07 -2.83
CA THR A 386 1.05 29.49 -3.61
C THR A 386 0.68 30.50 -4.69
N VAL A 387 -0.40 30.26 -5.43
CA VAL A 387 -0.91 31.22 -6.44
C VAL A 387 -1.32 32.53 -5.78
N LYS A 388 -1.98 32.49 -4.62
CA LYS A 388 -2.32 33.72 -3.88
C LYS A 388 -1.08 34.52 -3.49
N SER A 389 -0.02 33.87 -2.99
CA SER A 389 1.23 34.59 -2.67
C SER A 389 1.86 35.26 -3.89
N LEU A 390 1.71 34.67 -5.07
CA LEU A 390 2.22 35.23 -6.33
C LEU A 390 1.35 36.37 -6.87
N MET A 391 0.07 36.44 -6.51
CA MET A 391 -0.83 37.54 -6.90
C MET A 391 -0.79 38.73 -5.92
N GLN A 392 -0.20 38.54 -4.74
CA GLN A 392 -0.08 39.57 -3.69
C GLN A 392 1.33 40.19 -3.60
N GLY A 393 2.30 39.63 -4.33
CA GLY A 393 3.61 40.25 -4.58
C GLY A 393 3.64 40.86 -5.97
#